data_AF-A0AAU5L723-F1
#
_entry.id   AF-A0AAU5L723-F1
#
_cell.length_a   1.000
_cell.length_b   1.000
_cell.length_c   1.000
_cell.angle_alpha   90.00
_cell.angle_beta   90.00
_cell.angle_gamma   90.00
#
_symmetry.space_group_name_H-M   'P 1'
#
loop_
_entity.id
_entity.type
_entity.pdbx_description
1 polymer ?
#
loop_
_entity_poly.entity_id
_entity_poly.type
_entity_poly.pdbx_seq_one_letter_code
_entity_poly.pdbx_strand_id
1 'polypeptide(L)'
;MVTPEVESYIRQKFGEHAGLADEEVFADDVTLADVIGRSPKMTNSIDLMEAFARTANGLRKDYGVRVRLPALPLDTATPVVLKVFLEEFEKQKAKEAAA
;
A
#
# COMPACT_ATOMS: atom_id res chain seq x y z
N MET A 1 9.85 8.51 -12.64
CA MET A 1 10.77 8.20 -11.52
C MET A 1 9.88 7.94 -10.32
N VAL A 2 9.97 6.76 -9.70
CA VAL A 2 9.32 6.53 -8.41
C VAL A 2 9.95 7.50 -7.43
N THR A 3 9.14 8.35 -6.79
CA THR A 3 9.65 9.30 -5.79
C THR A 3 10.03 8.47 -4.55
N PRO A 4 11.33 8.32 -4.18
CA PRO A 4 11.74 7.41 -3.10
C PRO A 4 11.09 7.73 -1.74
N GLU A 5 10.72 9.00 -1.56
CA GLU A 5 9.98 9.51 -0.41
C GLU A 5 8.57 8.92 -0.32
N VAL A 6 7.87 8.76 -1.45
CA VAL A 6 6.50 8.22 -1.50
C VAL A 6 6.52 6.72 -1.23
N GLU A 7 7.50 5.99 -1.76
CA GLU A 7 7.66 4.58 -1.45
C GLU A 7 7.90 4.37 0.05
N SER A 8 8.84 5.12 0.63
CA SER A 8 9.12 5.06 2.07
C SER A 8 7.88 5.41 2.90
N TYR A 9 7.12 6.42 2.47
CA TYR A 9 5.86 6.79 3.11
C TYR A 9 4.82 5.66 3.07
N ILE A 10 4.62 5.02 1.90
CA ILE A 10 3.65 3.93 1.74
C ILE A 10 4.04 2.74 2.63
N ARG A 11 5.31 2.34 2.58
CA ARG A 11 5.85 1.26 3.41
C ARG A 11 5.62 1.50 4.89
N GLN A 12 6.02 2.68 5.37
CA GLN A 12 5.86 3.08 6.76
C GLN A 12 4.39 3.09 7.18
N LYS A 13 3.51 3.77 6.44
CA LYS A 13 2.09 3.90 6.80
C LYS A 13 1.34 2.60 6.73
N PHE A 14 1.61 1.79 5.71
CA PHE A 14 1.01 0.48 5.62
C PHE A 14 1.47 -0.42 6.78
N GLY A 15 2.77 -0.43 7.10
CA GLY A 15 3.32 -1.15 8.26
C GLY A 15 2.68 -0.71 9.59
N GLU A 16 2.50 0.60 9.81
CA GLU A 16 1.79 1.14 10.98
C GLU A 16 0.34 0.61 11.08
N HIS A 17 -0.38 0.57 9.96
CA HIS A 17 -1.76 0.07 9.91
C HIS A 17 -1.85 -1.44 10.06
N ALA A 18 -0.90 -2.19 9.48
CA ALA A 18 -0.77 -3.63 9.63
C ALA A 18 -0.18 -4.04 10.98
N GLY A 19 0.46 -3.14 11.73
CA GLY A 19 1.15 -3.49 12.96
C GLY A 19 2.32 -4.45 12.72
N LEU A 20 2.99 -4.33 11.58
CA LEU A 20 4.12 -5.14 11.16
C LEU A 20 5.27 -4.23 10.72
N ALA A 21 6.51 -4.70 10.84
CA ALA A 21 7.67 -3.99 10.32
C ALA A 21 7.73 -4.03 8.79
N ASP A 22 8.48 -3.11 8.18
CA ASP A 22 8.63 -3.04 6.70
C ASP A 22 9.20 -4.36 6.16
N GLU A 23 10.18 -4.93 6.84
CA GLU A 23 10.85 -6.17 6.47
C GLU A 23 9.92 -7.39 6.57
N GLU A 24 8.90 -7.34 7.44
CA GLU A 24 7.92 -8.42 7.59
C GLU A 24 6.83 -8.38 6.53
N VAL A 25 6.50 -7.17 6.04
CA VAL A 25 5.47 -6.96 5.04
C VAL A 25 6.04 -7.11 3.64
N PHE A 26 7.17 -6.47 3.32
CA PHE A 26 7.65 -6.29 1.94
C PHE A 26 8.81 -7.20 1.57
N ALA A 27 8.98 -8.33 2.25
CA ALA A 27 9.88 -9.39 1.83
C ALA A 27 9.37 -10.11 0.57
N ASP A 28 10.30 -10.63 -0.24
CA ASP A 28 10.02 -11.13 -1.60
C ASP A 28 9.03 -12.30 -1.65
N ASP A 29 8.92 -13.08 -0.58
CA ASP A 29 8.08 -14.28 -0.46
C ASP A 29 6.76 -14.04 0.30
N VAL A 30 6.45 -12.80 0.65
CA VAL A 30 5.28 -12.45 1.46
C VAL A 30 4.09 -12.10 0.57
N THR A 31 2.97 -12.78 0.78
CA THR A 31 1.70 -12.49 0.13
C THR A 31 0.77 -11.64 0.99
N LEU A 32 -0.29 -11.09 0.39
CA LEU A 32 -1.35 -10.41 1.15
C LEU A 32 -2.01 -11.33 2.20
N ALA A 33 -2.15 -12.62 1.91
CA ALA A 33 -2.63 -13.62 2.86
C ALA A 33 -1.67 -13.77 4.05
N ASP A 34 -0.36 -13.79 3.79
CA ASP A 34 0.66 -13.85 4.85
C ASP A 34 0.61 -12.62 5.75
N VAL A 35 0.42 -11.43 5.18
CA VAL A 35 0.26 -10.19 5.95
C VAL A 35 -0.92 -10.30 6.91
N ILE A 36 -2.08 -10.81 6.46
CA ILE A 36 -3.24 -11.03 7.34
C ILE A 36 -2.89 -12.02 8.45
N GLY A 37 -2.21 -13.12 8.12
CA GLY A 37 -1.87 -14.17 9.10
C GLY A 37 -0.82 -13.76 10.13
N ARG A 38 0.10 -12.86 9.77
CA ARG A 38 1.18 -12.37 10.64
C ARG A 38 0.78 -11.14 11.45
N SER A 39 -0.15 -10.34 10.94
CA SER A 39 -0.52 -9.07 11.53
C SER A 39 -1.27 -9.25 12.86
N PRO A 40 -0.86 -8.55 13.94
CA PRO A 40 -1.64 -8.50 15.18
C PRO A 40 -2.87 -7.59 15.08
N LYS A 41 -3.04 -6.86 13.96
CA LYS A 41 -4.12 -5.89 13.73
C LYS A 41 -5.12 -6.34 12.67
N MET A 42 -4.91 -7.51 12.05
CA MET A 42 -5.78 -8.04 11.01
C MET A 42 -6.27 -9.43 11.38
N THR A 43 -7.54 -9.69 11.10
CA THR A 43 -8.17 -11.00 11.27
C THR A 43 -8.64 -11.54 9.92
N ASN A 44 -8.89 -10.67 8.94
CA ASN A 44 -9.41 -11.04 7.64
C ASN A 44 -9.05 -10.01 6.55
N SER A 45 -9.54 -10.25 5.33
CA SER A 45 -9.29 -9.39 4.17
C SER A 45 -9.94 -8.01 4.24
N ILE A 46 -10.96 -7.80 5.08
CA ILE A 46 -11.57 -6.48 5.31
C ILE A 46 -10.57 -5.58 6.03
N ASP A 47 -9.88 -6.09 7.05
CA ASP A 47 -8.86 -5.34 7.79
C ASP A 47 -7.69 -4.94 6.87
N LEU A 48 -7.31 -5.86 5.98
CA LEU A 48 -6.32 -5.58 4.94
C LEU A 48 -6.78 -4.45 4.01
N MET A 49 -8.02 -4.50 3.50
CA MET A 49 -8.58 -3.43 2.68
C MET A 49 -8.63 -2.10 3.43
N GLU A 50 -8.98 -2.10 4.72
CA GLU A 50 -8.97 -0.90 5.55
C GLU A 50 -7.57 -0.31 5.69
N ALA A 51 -6.54 -1.14 5.90
CA ALA A 51 -5.15 -0.68 5.97
C ALA A 51 -4.70 -0.02 4.65
N PHE A 52 -5.05 -0.61 3.51
CA PHE A 52 -4.80 0.01 2.19
C PHE A 52 -5.58 1.32 2.02
N ALA A 53 -6.86 1.36 2.41
CA ALA A 53 -7.68 2.55 2.32
C ALA A 53 -7.13 3.69 3.22
N ARG A 54 -6.66 3.38 4.43
CA ARG A 54 -6.03 4.35 5.34
C ARG A 54 -4.73 4.89 4.76
N THR A 55 -3.89 4.02 4.19
CA THR A 55 -2.65 4.41 3.51
C THR A 55 -2.94 5.34 2.33
N ALA A 56 -3.89 4.98 1.45
CA ALA A 56 -4.31 5.79 0.31
C ALA A 56 -4.92 7.14 0.72
N ASN A 57 -5.69 7.15 1.81
CA ASN A 57 -6.22 8.40 2.38
C ASN A 57 -5.11 9.29 2.95
N GLY A 58 -4.04 8.71 3.50
CA GLY A 58 -2.85 9.44 3.90
C GLY A 58 -2.19 10.15 2.70
N LEU A 59 -1.99 9.43 1.59
CA LEU A 59 -1.45 10.03 0.36
C LEU A 59 -2.29 11.20 -0.14
N ARG A 60 -3.62 11.07 -0.09
CA ARG A 60 -4.51 12.18 -0.45
C ARG A 60 -4.32 13.40 0.44
N LYS A 61 -4.12 13.20 1.75
CA LYS A 61 -3.95 14.31 2.71
C LYS A 61 -2.60 14.99 2.55
N ASP A 62 -1.54 14.21 2.41
CA ASP A 62 -0.17 14.71 2.52
C ASP A 62 0.42 15.08 1.15
N TYR A 63 -0.04 14.43 0.08
CA TYR A 63 0.44 14.64 -1.30
C TYR A 63 -0.64 15.16 -2.25
N GLY A 64 -1.89 15.27 -1.81
CA GLY A 64 -3.03 15.69 -2.66
C GLY A 64 -3.56 14.60 -3.60
N VAL A 65 -2.84 13.48 -3.75
CA VAL A 65 -3.11 12.47 -4.79
C VAL A 65 -4.12 11.43 -4.33
N ARG A 66 -5.21 11.26 -5.09
CA ARG A 66 -6.20 10.21 -4.81
C ARG A 66 -5.88 8.90 -5.53
N VAL A 67 -5.19 8.00 -4.82
CA VAL A 67 -4.90 6.65 -5.33
C VAL A 67 -6.11 5.71 -5.24
N ARG A 68 -6.33 4.90 -6.28
CA ARG A 68 -7.34 3.83 -6.30
C ARG A 68 -6.73 2.52 -6.76
N LEU A 69 -6.45 1.64 -5.81
CA LEU A 69 -5.92 0.32 -6.13
C LEU A 69 -6.96 -0.55 -6.86
N PRO A 70 -6.52 -1.39 -7.82
CA PRO A 70 -7.37 -2.43 -8.39
C PRO A 70 -7.64 -3.53 -7.36
N ALA A 71 -8.60 -4.40 -7.66
CA ALA A 71 -8.77 -5.64 -6.91
C ALA A 71 -7.54 -6.53 -7.15
N LEU A 72 -6.93 -7.01 -6.06
CA LEU A 72 -5.76 -7.88 -6.09
C LEU A 72 -6.09 -9.19 -5.34
N PRO A 73 -5.74 -10.35 -5.92
CA PRO A 73 -5.85 -11.64 -5.24
C PRO A 73 -5.00 -11.71 -3.95
N LEU A 74 -5.43 -12.48 -2.94
CA LEU A 74 -4.71 -12.57 -1.65
C LEU A 74 -3.36 -13.30 -1.76
N ASP A 75 -3.16 -14.11 -2.79
CA ASP A 75 -1.90 -14.75 -3.14
C ASP A 75 -0.92 -13.80 -3.86
N THR A 76 -1.30 -12.53 -4.08
CA THR A 76 -0.41 -11.52 -4.66
C THR A 76 0.72 -11.20 -3.68
N ALA A 77 1.96 -11.26 -4.16
CA ALA A 77 3.14 -10.88 -3.40
C ALA A 77 3.16 -9.37 -3.09
N THR A 78 3.50 -8.99 -1.86
CA THR A 78 3.49 -7.59 -1.40
C THR A 78 4.43 -6.66 -2.18
N PRO A 79 5.59 -7.09 -2.75
CA PRO A 79 6.38 -6.20 -3.61
C PRO A 79 5.63 -5.85 -4.91
N VAL A 80 4.82 -6.77 -5.43
CA VAL A 80 3.97 -6.51 -6.60
C VAL A 80 2.88 -5.51 -6.24
N VAL A 81 2.27 -5.64 -5.07
CA VAL A 81 1.25 -4.69 -4.58
C VAL A 81 1.83 -3.30 -4.41
N LEU A 82 3.03 -3.18 -3.81
CA LEU A 82 3.73 -1.90 -3.66
C LEU A 82 3.99 -1.25 -5.01
N LYS A 83 4.47 -2.01 -5.99
CA LYS A 83 4.67 -1.53 -7.36
C LYS A 83 3.38 -1.00 -7.98
N VAL A 84 2.28 -1.74 -7.88
CA VAL A 84 0.96 -1.30 -8.36
C VAL A 84 0.52 -0.01 -7.67
N PHE A 85 0.78 0.11 -6.36
CA PHE A 85 0.46 1.31 -5.59
C PHE A 85 1.21 2.53 -6.13
N LEU A 86 2.52 2.40 -6.32
CA LEU A 86 3.38 3.48 -6.82
C LEU A 86 3.02 3.88 -8.25
N GLU A 87 2.74 2.90 -9.12
CA GLU A 87 2.29 3.16 -10.49
C GLU A 87 0.98 3.94 -10.53
N GLU A 88 -0.01 3.57 -9.70
CA GLU A 88 -1.27 4.30 -9.63
C GLU A 88 -1.10 5.68 -9.01
N PHE A 89 -0.20 5.85 -8.03
CA PHE A 89 0.16 7.17 -7.50
C PHE A 89 0.72 8.09 -8.59
N GLU A 90 1.74 7.64 -9.33
CA GLU A 90 2.37 8.44 -10.39
C GLU A 90 1.37 8.77 -11.51
N LYS A 91 0.52 7.81 -11.89
CA LYS A 91 -0.54 8.01 -12.88
C LYS A 91 -1.56 9.06 -12.43
N GLN A 92 -2.00 9.03 -11.18
CA GLN A 92 -2.96 10.00 -10.66
C GLN A 92 -2.32 11.38 -10.47
N LYS A 93 -1.07 11.44 -9.99
CA LYS A 93 -0.30 12.67 -9.87
C LYS A 93 -0.11 13.36 -11.23
N ALA A 94 0.23 12.60 -12.27
CA ALA A 94 0.34 13.13 -13.63
C ALA A 94 -1.00 13.66 -14.16
N LYS A 95 -2.10 12.98 -13.84
CA LYS A 95 -3.45 13.41 -14.23
C LYS A 95 -3.88 14.69 -13.50
N GLU A 96 -3.58 14.81 -12.21
CA GLU A 96 -3.87 16.00 -11.41
C GLU A 96 -3.02 17.21 -11.84
N ALA A 97 -1.77 17.00 -12.24
CA ALA A 97 -0.92 18.07 -12.78
C ALA A 97 -1.33 18.57 -14.17
N ALA A 98 -2.08 17.76 -14.93
CA ALA A 98 -2.58 18.10 -16.26
C ALA A 98 -3.99 18.71 -16.26
N ALA A 99 -4.64 18.79 -15.09
CA ALA A 99 -5.99 19.33 -14.90
C ALA A 99 -5.94 20.77 -14.39
#